data_AF-F2D9K6-F1
#
_entry.id   AF-F2D9K6-F1
#
_cell.length_a   1.000
_cell.length_b   1.000
_cell.length_c   1.000
_cell.angle_alpha   90.00
_cell.angle_beta   90.00
_cell.angle_gamma   90.00
#
_symmetry.space_group_name_H-M   'P 1'
#
loop_
_entity.id
_entity.type
_entity.pdbx_description
1 polymer ?
#
loop_
_entity_poly.entity_id
_entity_poly.type
_entity_poly.pdbx_seq_one_letter_code
_entity_poly.pdbx_strand_id
1 'polypeptide(L)'
;MKLQQRRAMALTHRFRLLFLAAVLAGLASASASASPSLSVSGNVFPASAGSTGRSLLQNKIGCPLSFEYQDYTIITSKCKAPLYPPTECCDAFKKFACPFATYLNNRSTDCAETMLTYIYFHGSYPAGLFSAQCLKGKQGVSCEGIPGIETGVPSAGRRAHGISRPLIALLCGLGGLLFHWVLPCTSP
;
A
#
# COMPACT_ATOMS: atom_id res chain seq x y z
N MET A 1 2.29 12.02 -58.31
CA MET A 1 2.50 11.60 -56.89
C MET A 1 1.97 12.57 -55.82
N LYS A 2 1.84 13.90 -56.04
CA LYS A 2 1.41 14.86 -54.99
C LYS A 2 -0.08 14.78 -54.54
N LEU A 3 -0.97 14.14 -55.31
CA LEU A 3 -2.40 14.05 -54.97
C LEU A 3 -2.72 12.92 -53.96
N GLN A 4 -1.94 11.83 -53.99
CA GLN A 4 -2.11 10.69 -53.07
C GLN A 4 -1.70 11.05 -51.63
N GLN A 5 -0.69 11.90 -51.48
CA GLN A 5 -0.17 12.32 -50.17
C GLN A 5 -1.07 13.34 -49.46
N ARG A 6 -1.82 14.17 -50.21
CA ARG A 6 -2.83 15.09 -49.65
C ARG A 6 -4.06 14.35 -49.14
N ARG A 7 -4.46 13.26 -49.81
CA ARG A 7 -5.57 12.40 -49.38
C ARG A 7 -5.21 11.61 -48.12
N ALA A 8 -3.98 11.11 -48.03
CA ALA A 8 -3.48 10.40 -46.85
C ALA A 8 -3.50 11.31 -45.60
N MET A 9 -2.96 12.53 -45.68
CA MET A 9 -2.95 13.45 -44.53
C MET A 9 -4.36 13.90 -44.09
N ALA A 10 -5.30 14.05 -45.02
CA ALA A 10 -6.69 14.38 -44.70
C ALA A 10 -7.41 13.20 -44.01
N LEU A 11 -7.12 11.96 -44.41
CA LEU A 11 -7.70 10.77 -43.81
C LEU A 11 -7.18 10.54 -42.38
N THR A 12 -5.88 10.76 -42.14
CA THR A 12 -5.27 10.67 -40.80
C THR A 12 -5.80 11.75 -39.86
N HIS A 13 -6.02 12.96 -40.36
CA HIS A 13 -6.61 14.06 -39.57
C HIS A 13 -8.08 13.79 -39.20
N ARG A 14 -8.87 13.25 -40.14
CA ARG A 14 -10.26 12.83 -39.86
C ARG A 14 -10.32 11.70 -38.83
N PHE A 15 -9.41 10.74 -38.89
CA PHE A 15 -9.34 9.65 -37.91
C PHE A 15 -8.98 10.15 -36.51
N ARG A 16 -8.02 11.09 -36.39
CA ARG A 16 -7.67 11.74 -35.12
C ARG A 16 -8.83 12.54 -34.52
N LEU A 17 -9.58 13.29 -35.34
CA LEU A 17 -10.75 14.06 -34.89
C LEU A 17 -11.89 13.16 -34.40
N LEU A 18 -12.17 12.06 -35.11
CA LEU A 18 -13.20 11.09 -34.71
C LEU A 18 -12.85 10.42 -33.37
N PHE A 19 -11.58 10.09 -33.15
CA PHE A 19 -11.13 9.48 -31.90
C PHE A 19 -11.24 10.44 -30.70
N LEU A 20 -10.86 11.71 -30.88
CA LEU A 20 -11.01 12.74 -29.83
C LEU A 20 -12.47 13.02 -29.47
N ALA A 21 -13.38 13.02 -30.45
CA ALA A 21 -14.81 13.20 -30.21
C ALA A 21 -15.43 12.05 -29.38
N ALA A 22 -15.00 10.80 -29.64
CA ALA A 22 -15.50 9.63 -28.90
C ALA A 22 -15.09 9.64 -27.42
N VAL A 23 -13.89 10.12 -27.10
CA VAL A 23 -13.40 10.21 -25.70
C VAL A 23 -14.17 11.27 -24.91
N LEU A 24 -14.52 12.40 -25.52
CA LEU A 24 -15.24 13.47 -24.83
C LEU A 24 -16.71 13.12 -24.54
N ALA A 25 -17.33 12.26 -25.34
CA ALA A 25 -18.70 11.79 -25.14
C ALA A 25 -18.84 10.72 -24.03
N GLY A 26 -17.73 10.10 -23.60
CA GLY A 26 -17.74 9.01 -22.60
C GLY A 26 -17.75 9.45 -21.14
N LEU A 27 -17.64 10.76 -20.83
CA LEU A 27 -17.51 11.26 -19.46
C LEU A 27 -18.84 11.66 -18.78
N ALA A 28 -19.98 11.47 -19.44
CA ALA A 28 -21.30 11.88 -18.93
C ALA A 28 -22.18 10.68 -18.59
N SER A 29 -21.76 9.79 -17.69
CA SER A 29 -22.63 8.75 -17.12
C SER A 29 -22.10 8.25 -15.77
N ALA A 30 -22.65 8.83 -14.69
CA ALA A 30 -22.87 8.23 -13.36
C ALA A 30 -22.62 9.24 -12.21
N SER A 31 -23.48 10.26 -12.10
CA SER A 31 -23.73 10.93 -10.83
C SER A 31 -25.23 11.14 -10.66
N ALA A 32 -25.90 10.14 -10.09
CA ALA A 32 -27.26 10.29 -9.59
C ALA A 32 -27.46 9.35 -8.40
N SER A 33 -27.38 9.90 -7.19
CA SER A 33 -28.13 9.37 -6.05
C SER A 33 -28.67 10.56 -5.27
N ALA A 34 -29.95 10.82 -5.47
CA ALA A 34 -30.72 11.81 -4.74
C ALA A 34 -31.49 11.14 -3.59
N SER A 35 -31.65 11.95 -2.53
CA SER A 35 -32.76 11.94 -1.56
C SER A 35 -32.63 11.02 -0.34
N PRO A 36 -33.33 11.30 0.80
CA PRO A 36 -33.89 12.57 1.31
C PRO A 36 -33.47 12.89 2.76
N SER A 37 -33.80 14.10 3.20
CA SER A 37 -33.66 14.63 4.57
C SER A 37 -34.73 14.07 5.52
N LEU A 38 -34.35 13.72 6.75
CA LEU A 38 -35.28 13.56 7.88
C LEU A 38 -34.59 14.04 9.17
N SER A 39 -35.17 15.06 9.80
CA SER A 39 -34.63 15.82 10.94
C SER A 39 -35.17 15.29 12.28
N VAL A 40 -34.34 15.25 13.34
CA VAL A 40 -34.63 15.29 14.81
C VAL A 40 -33.42 14.69 15.56
N SER A 41 -32.88 15.15 16.69
CA SER A 41 -33.06 16.32 17.58
C SER A 41 -31.85 16.38 18.53
N GLY A 42 -31.37 17.60 18.84
CA GLY A 42 -30.83 18.04 20.14
C GLY A 42 -29.62 17.33 20.78
N ASN A 43 -28.42 17.84 20.52
CA ASN A 43 -27.35 17.95 21.52
C ASN A 43 -26.37 19.09 21.16
N VAL A 44 -26.43 20.14 21.97
CA VAL A 44 -25.53 21.29 21.97
C VAL A 44 -24.15 20.83 22.45
N PHE A 45 -23.16 20.83 21.56
CA PHE A 45 -21.74 20.96 21.90
C PHE A 45 -21.04 21.75 20.78
N PRO A 46 -20.47 22.94 21.05
CA PRO A 46 -19.69 23.67 20.05
C PRO A 46 -18.30 23.04 19.96
N ALA A 47 -18.11 22.08 19.06
CA ALA A 47 -16.80 21.61 18.65
C ALA A 47 -16.34 22.42 17.43
N SER A 48 -15.39 23.32 17.66
CA SER A 48 -14.74 24.15 16.65
C SER A 48 -14.28 23.32 15.45
N ALA A 49 -14.66 23.77 14.26
CA ALA A 49 -14.25 23.21 12.99
C ALA A 49 -12.72 23.33 12.81
N GLY A 50 -12.06 22.19 12.65
CA GLY A 50 -10.63 22.12 12.37
C GLY A 50 -10.26 20.74 11.82
N SER A 51 -10.40 20.59 10.50
CA SER A 51 -9.84 19.51 9.69
C SER A 51 -10.28 18.07 10.01
N THR A 52 -11.36 17.64 9.35
CA THR A 52 -11.72 16.23 9.16
C THR A 52 -10.68 15.55 8.27
N GLY A 53 -9.54 15.18 8.86
CA GLY A 53 -8.52 14.31 8.26
C GLY A 53 -8.78 12.85 8.65
N ARG A 54 -9.72 12.21 7.95
CA ARG A 54 -10.07 10.77 7.93
C ARG A 54 -9.12 9.83 8.72
N SER A 55 -9.39 9.63 10.02
CA SER A 55 -8.91 8.42 10.69
C SER A 55 -9.89 7.31 10.35
N LEU A 56 -9.55 6.46 9.37
CA LEU A 56 -10.16 5.15 9.32
C LEU A 56 -9.67 4.41 10.56
N LEU A 57 -10.43 4.47 11.66
CA LEU A 57 -10.41 3.40 12.65
C LEU A 57 -10.86 2.15 11.90
N GLN A 58 -9.91 1.49 11.22
CA GLN A 58 -10.14 0.18 10.68
C GLN A 58 -10.55 -0.66 11.88
N ASN A 59 -11.77 -1.19 11.84
CA ASN A 59 -12.31 -2.03 12.90
C ASN A 59 -11.54 -3.36 12.90
N LYS A 60 -10.30 -3.32 13.39
CA LYS A 60 -9.38 -4.43 13.51
C LYS A 60 -9.82 -5.33 14.65
N ILE A 61 -9.56 -6.62 14.48
CA ILE A 61 -9.76 -7.61 15.54
C ILE A 61 -8.62 -7.44 16.54
N GLY A 62 -8.92 -7.55 17.84
CA GLY A 62 -7.91 -7.48 18.89
C GLY A 62 -6.82 -8.53 18.72
N CYS A 63 -5.59 -8.16 19.07
CA CYS A 63 -4.44 -9.03 18.93
C CYS A 63 -4.55 -10.23 19.89
N PRO A 64 -4.41 -11.47 19.41
CA PRO A 64 -4.45 -12.65 20.27
C PRO A 64 -3.17 -12.83 21.12
N LEU A 65 -2.15 -12.00 20.89
CA LEU A 65 -0.91 -11.99 21.65
C LEU A 65 -0.91 -10.86 22.69
N SER A 66 -0.44 -11.17 23.90
CA SER A 66 -0.16 -10.14 24.89
C SER A 66 1.24 -9.58 24.67
N PHE A 67 1.32 -8.29 24.34
CA PHE A 67 2.59 -7.57 24.26
C PHE A 67 3.02 -6.98 25.61
N GLU A 68 2.18 -7.00 26.64
CA GLU A 68 2.44 -6.36 27.94
C GLU A 68 3.69 -6.91 28.65
N TYR A 69 3.90 -8.21 28.55
CA TYR A 69 4.94 -8.92 29.32
C TYR A 69 6.16 -9.32 28.48
N GLN A 70 6.34 -8.70 27.31
CA GLN A 70 7.47 -8.98 26.43
C GLN A 70 8.75 -8.31 26.95
N ASP A 71 9.91 -8.85 26.57
CA ASP A 71 11.20 -8.28 26.96
C ASP A 71 11.55 -7.07 26.08
N TYR A 72 11.21 -5.88 26.57
CA TYR A 72 11.51 -4.60 25.92
C TYR A 72 12.99 -4.17 26.08
N THR A 73 13.79 -4.86 26.90
CA THR A 73 15.21 -4.48 27.10
C THR A 73 16.01 -4.59 25.82
N ILE A 74 15.62 -5.48 24.90
CA ILE A 74 16.25 -5.61 23.58
C ILE A 74 16.20 -4.31 22.77
N ILE A 75 15.14 -3.51 22.95
CA ILE A 75 14.99 -2.19 22.31
C ILE A 75 15.58 -1.10 23.20
N THR A 76 15.19 -1.04 24.47
CA THR A 76 15.54 0.08 25.37
C THR A 76 17.02 0.14 25.75
N SER A 77 17.74 -0.98 25.67
CA SER A 77 19.19 -1.01 25.88
C SER A 77 20.00 -0.43 24.71
N LYS A 78 19.44 -0.39 23.50
CA LYS A 78 20.13 0.02 22.27
C LYS A 78 19.61 1.34 21.72
N CYS A 79 18.30 1.51 21.68
CA CYS A 79 17.66 2.72 21.17
C CYS A 79 17.46 3.72 22.30
N LYS A 80 18.38 4.69 22.44
CA LYS A 80 18.37 5.66 23.55
C LYS A 80 18.33 7.12 23.06
N ALA A 81 17.66 7.94 23.86
CA ALA A 81 17.70 9.39 23.74
C ALA A 81 19.12 9.93 23.99
N PRO A 82 19.48 11.11 23.46
CA PRO A 82 18.65 11.99 22.62
C PRO A 82 18.72 11.68 21.12
N LEU A 83 19.69 10.88 20.69
CA LEU A 83 20.05 10.71 19.28
C LEU A 83 19.27 9.62 18.56
N TYR A 84 18.77 8.61 19.28
CA TYR A 84 18.05 7.45 18.72
C TYR A 84 18.74 6.89 17.45
N PRO A 85 19.94 6.29 17.59
CA PRO A 85 20.77 5.87 16.47
C PRO A 85 20.01 4.93 15.52
N PRO A 86 19.74 5.34 14.26
CA PRO A 86 18.82 4.63 13.36
C PRO A 86 19.15 3.14 13.20
N THR A 87 20.42 2.82 12.94
CA THR A 87 20.87 1.45 12.68
C THR A 87 20.64 0.56 13.89
N GLU A 88 21.08 1.00 15.07
CA GLU A 88 20.95 0.22 16.30
C GLU A 88 19.48 0.08 16.72
N CYS A 89 18.70 1.15 16.61
CA CYS A 89 17.27 1.14 16.89
C CYS A 89 16.52 0.16 15.96
N CYS A 90 16.82 0.17 14.67
CA CYS A 90 16.16 -0.70 13.70
C CYS A 90 16.60 -2.16 13.81
N ASP A 91 17.87 -2.42 14.11
CA ASP A 91 18.35 -3.78 14.37
C ASP A 91 17.77 -4.37 15.65
N ALA A 92 17.63 -3.56 16.70
CA ALA A 92 16.96 -3.95 17.94
C ALA A 92 15.47 -4.21 17.71
N PHE A 93 14.78 -3.29 17.03
CA PHE A 93 13.37 -3.43 16.67
C PHE A 93 13.12 -4.68 15.83
N LYS A 94 13.98 -4.97 14.85
CA LYS A 94 13.94 -6.19 14.04
C LYS A 94 14.02 -7.45 14.91
N LYS A 95 14.98 -7.51 15.83
CA LYS A 95 15.13 -8.68 16.73
C LYS A 95 13.92 -8.86 17.64
N PHE A 96 13.29 -7.77 18.08
CA PHE A 96 12.06 -7.83 18.89
C PHE A 96 10.84 -8.28 18.07
N ALA A 97 10.65 -7.71 16.88
CA ALA A 97 9.43 -7.87 16.10
C ALA A 97 9.39 -9.19 15.30
N CYS A 98 10.53 -9.67 14.82
CA CYS A 98 10.59 -10.83 13.93
C CYS A 98 10.04 -12.14 14.50
N PRO A 99 10.21 -12.46 15.80
CA PRO A 99 9.53 -13.59 16.42
C PRO A 99 8.01 -13.57 16.25
N PHE A 100 7.40 -12.39 16.09
CA PHE A 100 5.95 -12.18 15.98
C PHE A 100 5.50 -11.81 14.56
N ALA A 101 6.36 -11.95 13.55
CA ALA A 101 6.12 -11.46 12.18
C ALA A 101 4.78 -11.95 11.59
N THR A 102 4.39 -13.19 11.85
CA THR A 102 3.11 -13.75 11.38
C THR A 102 1.90 -12.95 11.87
N TYR A 103 1.91 -12.54 13.13
CA TYR A 103 0.83 -11.74 13.73
C TYR A 103 0.90 -10.28 13.32
N LEU A 104 2.10 -9.70 13.30
CA LEU A 104 2.32 -8.30 12.92
C LEU A 104 1.97 -8.03 11.45
N ASN A 105 2.17 -9.02 10.57
CA ASN A 105 1.82 -8.90 9.15
C ASN A 105 0.32 -9.11 8.87
N ASN A 106 -0.46 -9.53 9.86
CA ASN A 106 -1.91 -9.71 9.71
C ASN A 106 -2.65 -8.36 9.81
N ARG A 107 -2.97 -7.77 8.65
CA ARG A 107 -3.64 -6.47 8.55
C ARG A 107 -5.04 -6.43 9.15
N SER A 108 -5.69 -7.58 9.35
CA SER A 108 -7.02 -7.69 9.97
C SER A 108 -6.98 -7.52 11.49
N THR A 109 -5.79 -7.56 12.11
CA THR A 109 -5.60 -7.38 13.56
C THR A 109 -4.94 -6.04 13.89
N ASP A 110 -5.04 -5.62 15.14
CA ASP A 110 -4.35 -4.45 15.72
C ASP A 110 -2.98 -4.79 16.32
N CYS A 111 -2.47 -6.03 16.16
CA CYS A 111 -1.21 -6.49 16.74
C CYS A 111 -0.02 -5.53 16.54
N ALA A 112 0.12 -4.95 15.34
CA ALA A 112 1.20 -4.01 15.07
C ALA A 112 1.06 -2.69 15.84
N GLU A 113 -0.18 -2.21 16.02
CA GLU A 113 -0.49 -0.99 16.76
C GLU A 113 -0.32 -1.23 18.27
N THR A 114 -0.83 -2.35 18.78
CA THR A 114 -0.64 -2.78 20.17
C THR A 114 0.85 -2.90 20.50
N MET A 115 1.62 -3.58 19.66
CA MET A 115 3.07 -3.72 19.85
C MET A 115 3.78 -2.37 19.90
N LEU A 116 3.51 -1.47 18.95
CA LEU A 116 4.13 -0.14 18.91
C LEU A 116 3.74 0.72 20.12
N THR A 117 2.53 0.56 20.64
CA THR A 117 2.04 1.25 21.84
C THR A 117 2.83 0.83 23.09
N TYR A 118 3.07 -0.46 23.29
CA TYR A 118 3.91 -0.90 24.40
C TYR A 118 5.37 -0.50 24.23
N ILE A 119 5.93 -0.57 23.01
CA ILE A 119 7.27 -0.04 22.74
C ILE A 119 7.36 1.44 23.13
N TYR A 120 6.35 2.24 22.76
CA TYR A 120 6.25 3.64 23.14
C TYR A 120 6.29 3.83 24.66
N PHE A 121 5.47 3.11 25.42
CA PHE A 121 5.40 3.24 26.88
C PHE A 121 6.70 2.82 27.58
N HIS A 122 7.32 1.71 27.16
CA HIS A 122 8.52 1.19 27.83
C HIS A 122 9.78 2.01 27.55
N GLY A 123 9.88 2.65 26.38
CA GLY A 123 11.05 3.45 26.01
C GLY A 123 10.83 4.97 26.02
N SER A 124 9.60 5.44 26.22
CA SER A 124 9.20 6.84 26.04
C SER A 124 9.61 7.40 24.67
N TYR A 125 9.49 6.59 23.62
CA TYR A 125 9.94 6.93 22.28
C TYR A 125 9.06 8.00 21.63
N PRO A 126 9.59 8.88 20.75
CA PRO A 126 8.76 9.77 19.96
C PRO A 126 7.79 9.00 19.05
N ALA A 127 6.59 9.54 18.86
CA ALA A 127 5.61 8.96 17.93
C ALA A 127 6.20 8.87 16.51
N GLY A 128 6.04 7.70 15.89
CA GLY A 128 6.51 7.46 14.52
C GLY A 128 8.02 7.23 14.37
N LEU A 129 8.82 7.18 15.46
CA LEU A 129 10.26 6.95 15.40
C LEU A 129 10.61 5.69 14.57
N PHE A 130 10.05 4.53 14.94
CA PHE A 130 10.33 3.27 14.23
C PHE A 130 9.71 3.22 12.84
N SER A 131 8.53 3.83 12.64
CA SER A 131 7.88 3.90 11.33
C SER A 131 8.69 4.72 10.32
N ALA A 132 9.24 5.85 10.76
CA ALA A 132 10.03 6.74 9.91
C ALA A 132 11.44 6.18 9.65
N GLN A 133 12.05 5.57 10.67
CA GLN A 133 13.44 5.12 10.59
C GLN A 133 13.59 3.71 10.01
N CYS A 134 12.72 2.77 10.42
CA CYS A 134 12.92 1.34 10.19
C CYS A 134 11.99 0.73 9.13
N LEU A 135 10.79 1.30 8.94
CA LEU A 135 9.80 0.79 7.98
C LEU A 135 9.93 1.44 6.59
N LYS A 136 11.15 1.79 6.16
CA LYS A 136 11.38 2.47 4.87
C LYS A 136 11.13 1.51 3.69
N GLY A 137 10.21 1.88 2.80
CA GLY A 137 9.91 1.15 1.56
C GLY A 137 8.73 0.17 1.65
N LYS A 138 8.43 -0.54 0.55
CA LYS A 138 7.26 -1.43 0.46
C LYS A 138 7.42 -2.75 1.22
N GLN A 139 8.65 -3.15 1.51
CA GLN A 139 8.97 -4.43 2.14
C GLN A 139 8.88 -4.40 3.67
N GLY A 140 8.86 -3.22 4.31
CA GLY A 140 8.94 -3.13 5.77
C GLY A 140 10.27 -3.66 6.31
N VAL A 141 10.25 -4.26 7.51
CA VAL A 141 11.43 -4.88 8.13
C VAL A 141 11.56 -6.34 7.68
N SER A 142 12.70 -6.71 7.09
CA SER A 142 12.99 -8.10 6.73
C SER A 142 13.47 -8.89 7.94
N CYS A 143 12.93 -10.10 8.11
CA CYS A 143 13.25 -11.03 9.20
C CYS A 143 14.19 -12.16 8.78
N GLU A 144 14.86 -12.03 7.63
CA GLU A 144 15.82 -13.01 7.15
C GLU A 144 16.84 -13.37 8.25
N GLY A 145 16.97 -14.66 8.57
CA GLY A 145 17.93 -15.16 9.56
C GLY A 145 17.52 -15.03 11.03
N ILE A 146 16.29 -14.62 11.35
CA ILE A 146 15.75 -14.63 12.73
C ILE A 146 14.65 -15.70 12.84
N PRO A 147 14.74 -16.65 13.79
CA PRO A 147 13.69 -17.65 13.97
C PRO A 147 12.38 -16.97 14.41
N GLY A 148 11.30 -17.27 13.70
CA GLY A 148 9.93 -16.90 14.09
C GLY A 148 9.40 -17.81 15.19
N ILE A 149 8.39 -17.37 15.94
CA ILE A 149 7.61 -18.28 16.78
C ILE A 149 6.60 -19.01 15.89
N GLU A 150 6.81 -20.32 15.75
CA GLU A 150 5.86 -21.25 15.12
C GLU A 150 4.69 -21.50 16.09
N THR A 151 3.73 -20.58 16.15
CA THR A 151 2.40 -20.90 16.67
C THR A 151 1.63 -21.62 15.59
N GLY A 152 1.06 -22.80 15.88
CA GLY A 152 0.43 -23.77 14.95
C GLY A 152 -0.78 -23.29 14.14
N VAL A 153 -0.72 -22.08 13.60
CA VAL A 153 -1.55 -21.56 12.52
C VAL A 153 -0.78 -21.86 11.23
N PRO A 154 -1.37 -22.60 10.26
CA PRO A 154 -0.71 -22.85 9.00
C PRO A 154 -0.43 -21.51 8.31
N SER A 155 0.86 -21.19 8.20
CA SER A 155 1.34 -20.09 7.38
C SER A 155 0.86 -20.32 5.95
N ALA A 156 -0.10 -19.49 5.51
CA ALA A 156 -0.35 -19.27 4.09
C ALA A 156 0.84 -18.50 3.50
N GLY A 157 1.98 -19.18 3.42
CA GLY A 157 3.07 -18.77 2.56
C GLY A 157 2.51 -18.75 1.14
N ARG A 158 2.20 -17.56 0.62
CA ARG A 158 2.11 -17.36 -0.82
C ARG A 158 3.49 -17.67 -1.38
N ARG A 159 3.73 -18.94 -1.73
CA ARG A 159 4.57 -19.20 -2.90
C ARG A 159 3.90 -18.39 -4.00
N ALA A 160 4.59 -17.35 -4.47
CA ALA A 160 4.26 -16.75 -5.75
C ALA A 160 4.38 -17.89 -6.76
N HIS A 161 3.26 -18.57 -7.00
CA HIS A 161 3.12 -19.55 -8.04
C HIS A 161 3.31 -18.75 -9.31
N GLY A 162 4.51 -18.86 -9.88
CA GLY A 162 4.87 -18.20 -11.12
C GLY A 162 3.75 -18.47 -12.11
N ILE A 163 3.04 -17.40 -12.47
CA ILE A 163 2.03 -17.43 -13.50
C ILE A 163 2.69 -18.06 -14.72
N SER A 164 2.19 -19.23 -15.08
CA SER A 164 2.66 -20.04 -16.18
C SER A 164 2.87 -19.14 -17.40
N ARG A 165 4.09 -19.20 -17.94
CA ARG A 165 4.61 -18.32 -18.99
C ARG A 165 3.98 -18.44 -20.40
N PRO A 166 3.04 -19.35 -20.76
CA PRO A 166 2.55 -19.36 -22.15
C PRO A 166 1.39 -18.38 -22.40
N LEU A 167 0.69 -17.88 -21.38
CA LEU A 167 -0.52 -17.06 -21.60
C LEU A 167 -0.22 -15.59 -21.93
N ILE A 168 0.92 -15.06 -21.44
CA ILE A 168 1.39 -13.70 -21.77
C ILE A 168 1.93 -13.64 -23.22
N ALA A 169 2.56 -14.72 -23.70
CA ALA A 169 3.03 -14.80 -25.09
C ALA A 169 1.88 -14.84 -26.11
N LEU A 170 0.75 -15.47 -25.75
CA LEU A 170 -0.45 -15.57 -26.59
C LEU A 170 -1.18 -14.23 -26.78
N LEU A 171 -1.19 -13.38 -25.74
CA LEU A 171 -1.80 -12.03 -25.81
C LEU A 171 -0.93 -11.01 -26.58
N CYS A 172 0.41 -11.16 -26.56
CA CYS A 172 1.30 -10.35 -27.41
C CYS A 172 1.28 -10.79 -28.88
N GLY A 173 1.09 -12.08 -29.17
CA GLY A 173 1.06 -12.60 -30.54
C GLY A 173 -0.12 -12.09 -31.39
N LEU A 174 -1.30 -11.91 -30.78
CA LEU A 174 -2.47 -11.40 -31.49
C LEU A 174 -2.41 -9.88 -31.73
N GLY A 175 -1.66 -9.14 -30.91
CA GLY A 175 -1.35 -7.73 -31.16
C GLY A 175 -0.28 -7.52 -32.26
N GLY A 176 0.66 -8.46 -32.40
CA GLY A 176 1.76 -8.36 -33.37
C GLY A 176 1.35 -8.39 -34.84
N LEU A 177 0.20 -8.99 -35.18
CA LEU A 177 -0.31 -9.00 -36.57
C LEU A 177 -1.02 -7.70 -36.99
N LEU A 178 -1.41 -6.83 -36.05
CA LEU A 178 -2.13 -5.59 -36.33
C LEU A 178 -1.23 -4.34 -36.32
N PHE A 179 0.03 -4.44 -35.89
CA PHE A 179 0.93 -3.28 -35.73
C PHE A 179 2.28 -3.42 -36.44
N HIS A 180 2.36 -4.13 -37.56
CA HIS A 180 3.63 -4.30 -38.30
C HIS A 180 4.14 -3.03 -39.03
N TRP A 181 3.71 -1.81 -38.66
CA TRP A 181 4.18 -0.57 -39.31
C TRP A 181 4.32 0.65 -38.39
N VAL A 182 4.49 0.49 -37.07
CA VAL A 182 4.96 1.59 -36.20
C VAL A 182 6.07 1.12 -35.28
N LEU A 183 7.27 1.29 -35.81
CA LEU A 183 8.55 1.66 -35.21
C LEU A 183 9.13 0.92 -33.98
N PRO A 184 10.46 0.76 -33.99
CA PRO A 184 11.22 -0.09 -33.09
C PRO A 184 11.53 0.63 -31.77
N CYS A 185 11.41 -0.07 -30.65
CA CYS A 185 12.08 0.34 -29.41
C CYS A 185 13.52 -0.19 -29.44
N THR A 186 14.41 0.58 -30.07
CA THR A 186 15.84 0.58 -29.72
C THR A 186 15.97 1.15 -28.30
N SER A 187 16.78 0.48 -27.49
CA SER A 187 17.49 1.05 -26.33
C SER A 187 18.99 0.79 -26.57
N PRO A 188 19.93 1.58 -26.04
CA PRO A 188 19.82 2.69 -25.07
C PRO A 188 19.76 4.09 -25.71
#